data_AF-A0A844D0Q9-F1
#
_entry.id   AF-A0A844D0Q9-F1
#
_cell.length_a   1.000
_cell.length_b   1.000
_cell.length_c   1.000
_cell.angle_alpha   90.00
_cell.angle_beta   90.00
_cell.angle_gamma   90.00
#
_symmetry.space_group_name_H-M   'P 1'
#
loop_
_entity.id
_entity.type
_entity.pdbx_description
1 polymer ?
#
loop_
_entity_poly.entity_id
_entity_poly.type
_entity_poly.pdbx_seq_one_letter_code
_entity_poly.pdbx_strand_id
1 'polypeptide(L)'
;MFTNPEQFANATKALFEFQLETFNTLTSKTVQGVEQVIALNLSTAKSQLEGGLATGKEMSQAADAKAAIKAAADQIQPGVASAAAYNQQLGDIIAEIREEFTRAADAHVAEAKSNLSALIYDVTKNVRPGSENAVNIVKTAIDNAFAGYEQVTKATKQAVQAVEAEIAKANALVAKK
;
A
#
# COMPACT_ATOMS: atom_id res chain seq x y z
N MET A 1 -27.69 -34.17 8.92
CA MET A 1 -26.40 -34.35 8.24
C MET A 1 -26.25 -33.21 7.25
N PHE A 2 -25.14 -32.48 7.34
CA PHE A 2 -24.85 -31.34 6.48
C PHE A 2 -24.99 -31.75 5.01
N THR A 3 -25.90 -31.11 4.29
CA THR A 3 -26.20 -31.45 2.88
C THR A 3 -25.10 -31.01 1.92
N ASN A 4 -24.04 -30.31 2.37
CA ASN A 4 -22.96 -29.88 1.48
C ASN A 4 -21.58 -29.64 2.15
N PRO A 5 -20.94 -30.67 2.75
CA PRO A 5 -19.60 -30.53 3.34
C PRO A 5 -18.53 -30.14 2.30
N GLU A 6 -18.66 -30.61 1.06
CA GLU A 6 -17.76 -30.26 -0.04
C GLU A 6 -17.83 -28.80 -0.43
N GLN A 7 -19.04 -28.20 -0.53
CA GLN A 7 -19.14 -26.77 -0.83
C GLN A 7 -18.56 -25.90 0.29
N PHE A 8 -18.76 -26.29 1.56
CA PHE A 8 -18.14 -25.58 2.67
C PHE A 8 -16.61 -25.70 2.64
N ALA A 9 -16.08 -26.88 2.37
CA ALA A 9 -14.64 -27.11 2.23
C ALA A 9 -14.04 -26.32 1.04
N ASN A 10 -14.73 -26.30 -0.11
CA ASN A 10 -14.32 -25.55 -1.29
C ASN A 10 -14.37 -24.03 -1.05
N ALA A 11 -15.41 -23.53 -0.39
CA ALA A 11 -15.51 -22.11 -0.02
C ALA A 11 -14.41 -21.70 0.96
N THR A 12 -14.12 -22.56 1.96
CA THR A 12 -13.03 -22.32 2.92
C THR A 12 -11.66 -22.34 2.22
N LYS A 13 -11.46 -23.26 1.28
CA LYS A 13 -10.24 -23.33 0.47
C LYS A 13 -10.06 -22.07 -0.38
N ALA A 14 -11.09 -21.65 -1.10
CA ALA A 14 -11.05 -20.44 -1.93
C ALA A 14 -10.70 -19.20 -1.10
N LEU A 15 -11.31 -19.06 0.09
CA LEU A 15 -11.00 -17.99 1.04
C LEU A 15 -9.53 -17.99 1.48
N PHE A 16 -8.98 -19.17 1.73
CA PHE A 16 -7.57 -19.30 2.12
C PHE A 16 -6.61 -18.97 0.97
N GLU A 17 -6.91 -19.47 -0.24
CA GLU A 17 -6.14 -19.15 -1.45
C GLU A 17 -6.16 -17.65 -1.73
N PHE A 18 -7.32 -17.01 -1.60
CA PHE A 18 -7.47 -15.56 -1.77
C PHE A 18 -6.68 -14.75 -0.73
N GLN A 19 -6.66 -15.17 0.54
CA GLN A 19 -5.84 -14.54 1.57
C GLN A 19 -4.34 -14.67 1.28
N LEU A 20 -3.89 -15.82 0.79
CA LEU A 20 -2.48 -16.04 0.41
C LEU A 20 -2.08 -15.20 -0.81
N GLU A 21 -2.94 -15.13 -1.84
CA GLU A 21 -2.72 -14.30 -3.02
C GLU A 21 -2.62 -12.82 -2.64
N THR A 22 -3.52 -12.35 -1.78
CA THR A 22 -3.50 -10.98 -1.26
C THR A 22 -2.21 -10.70 -0.51
N PHE A 23 -1.80 -11.59 0.40
CA PHE A 23 -0.56 -11.42 1.16
C PHE A 23 0.67 -11.36 0.24
N ASN A 24 0.75 -12.26 -0.75
CA ASN A 24 1.84 -12.27 -1.72
C ASN A 24 1.89 -10.99 -2.55
N THR A 25 0.73 -10.52 -3.02
CA THR A 25 0.60 -9.29 -3.80
C THR A 25 1.07 -8.07 -3.01
N LEU A 26 0.58 -7.90 -1.78
CA LEU A 26 0.95 -6.78 -0.93
C LEU A 26 2.44 -6.82 -0.52
N THR A 27 2.96 -8.01 -0.22
CA THR A 27 4.38 -8.20 0.10
C THR A 27 5.25 -7.85 -1.10
N SER A 28 4.93 -8.37 -2.28
CA SER A 28 5.64 -8.06 -3.51
C SER A 28 5.62 -6.57 -3.81
N LYS A 29 4.45 -5.92 -3.67
CA LYS A 29 4.32 -4.47 -3.87
C LYS A 29 5.17 -3.66 -2.91
N THR A 30 5.23 -4.08 -1.65
CA THR A 30 6.05 -3.42 -0.63
C THR A 30 7.54 -3.53 -0.96
N VAL A 31 8.01 -4.71 -1.36
CA VAL A 31 9.41 -4.92 -1.78
C VAL A 31 9.75 -4.06 -3.00
N GLN A 32 8.89 -4.03 -4.02
CA GLN A 32 9.06 -3.17 -5.19
C GLN A 32 9.12 -1.69 -4.78
N GLY A 33 8.27 -1.26 -3.85
CA GLY A 33 8.30 0.11 -3.32
C GLY A 33 9.65 0.45 -2.67
N VAL A 34 10.23 -0.48 -1.90
CA VAL A 34 11.56 -0.31 -1.31
C VAL A 34 12.64 -0.20 -2.40
N GLU A 35 12.58 -1.05 -3.42
CA GLU A 35 13.50 -0.99 -4.57
C GLU A 35 13.41 0.37 -5.29
N GLN A 36 12.20 0.88 -5.52
CA GLN A 36 11.97 2.19 -6.12
C GLN A 36 12.54 3.34 -5.26
N VAL A 37 12.36 3.28 -3.93
CA VAL A 37 12.95 4.29 -3.02
C VAL A 37 14.47 4.24 -3.03
N ILE A 38 15.08 3.05 -3.05
CA ILE A 38 16.54 2.90 -3.17
C ILE A 38 17.03 3.47 -4.50
N ALA A 39 16.34 3.16 -5.61
CA ALA A 39 16.68 3.69 -6.92
C ALA A 39 16.56 5.22 -6.97
N LEU A 40 15.52 5.79 -6.35
CA LEU A 40 15.33 7.23 -6.22
C LEU A 40 16.48 7.89 -5.46
N ASN A 41 16.88 7.32 -4.32
CA ASN A 41 18.01 7.82 -3.53
C ASN A 41 19.32 7.79 -4.31
N LEU A 42 19.59 6.68 -5.01
CA LEU A 42 20.81 6.55 -5.81
C LEU A 42 20.84 7.54 -6.98
N SER A 43 19.72 7.70 -7.68
CA SER A 43 19.59 8.66 -8.79
C SER A 43 19.77 10.10 -8.31
N THR A 44 19.20 10.43 -7.14
CA THR A 44 19.35 11.75 -6.51
C THR A 44 20.80 12.01 -6.10
N ALA A 45 21.45 11.07 -5.43
CA ALA A 45 22.85 11.19 -5.04
C ALA A 45 23.77 11.35 -6.26
N LYS A 46 23.52 10.56 -7.32
CA LYS A 46 24.25 10.68 -8.59
C LYS A 46 24.08 12.08 -9.21
N SER A 47 22.84 12.57 -9.29
CA SER A 47 22.55 13.89 -9.85
C SER A 47 23.21 15.01 -9.04
N GLN A 48 23.21 14.91 -7.71
CA GLN A 48 23.90 15.88 -6.84
C GLN A 48 25.42 15.86 -7.04
N LEU A 49 26.03 14.69 -7.19
CA LEU A 49 27.46 14.56 -7.48
C LEU A 49 27.81 15.16 -8.85
N GLU A 50 27.01 14.87 -9.89
CA GLU A 50 27.20 15.43 -11.23
C GLU A 50 27.06 16.96 -11.21
N GLY A 51 26.05 17.50 -10.52
CA GLY A 51 25.85 18.93 -10.35
C GLY A 51 26.99 19.61 -9.57
N GLY A 52 27.50 18.98 -8.52
CA GLY A 52 28.64 19.48 -7.75
C GLY A 52 29.94 19.51 -8.56
N LEU A 53 30.21 18.47 -9.34
CA LEU A 53 31.36 18.43 -10.25
C LEU A 53 31.25 19.50 -11.36
N ALA A 54 30.05 19.68 -11.93
CA ALA A 54 29.80 20.73 -12.92
C ALA A 54 30.02 22.12 -12.33
N THR A 55 29.46 22.40 -11.15
CA THR A 55 29.63 23.68 -10.44
C THR A 55 31.11 23.93 -10.10
N GLY A 56 31.81 22.92 -9.58
CA GLY A 56 33.24 23.03 -9.26
C GLY A 56 34.10 23.31 -10.50
N LYS A 57 33.76 22.68 -11.64
CA LYS A 57 34.40 22.96 -12.93
C LYS A 57 34.15 24.39 -13.37
N GLU A 58 32.90 24.87 -13.35
CA GLU A 58 32.56 26.25 -13.70
C GLU A 58 33.27 27.27 -12.80
N MET A 59 33.31 27.02 -11.50
CA MET A 59 34.05 27.87 -10.55
C MET A 59 35.55 27.90 -10.84
N SER A 60 36.17 26.76 -11.17
CA SER A 60 37.60 26.70 -11.52
C SER A 60 37.94 27.43 -12.83
N GLN A 61 36.95 27.57 -13.72
CA GLN A 61 37.07 28.25 -15.01
C GLN A 61 36.62 29.71 -14.96
N ALA A 62 36.15 30.18 -13.80
CA ALA A 62 35.65 31.54 -13.62
C ALA A 62 36.79 32.56 -13.76
N ALA A 63 36.50 33.65 -14.48
CA ALA A 63 37.48 34.70 -14.75
C ALA A 63 37.84 35.53 -13.50
N ASP A 64 36.95 35.59 -12.52
CA ASP A 64 37.15 36.30 -11.25
C ASP A 64 36.27 35.72 -10.13
N ALA A 65 36.48 36.20 -8.90
CA ALA A 65 35.74 35.76 -7.72
C ALA A 65 34.23 36.05 -7.81
N LYS A 66 33.81 37.10 -8.54
CA LYS A 66 32.40 37.46 -8.70
C LYS A 66 31.70 36.47 -9.64
N ALA A 67 32.36 36.05 -10.71
CA ALA A 67 31.89 35.00 -11.61
C ALA A 67 31.81 33.64 -10.90
N ALA A 68 32.77 33.31 -10.03
CA ALA A 68 32.72 32.09 -9.22
C ALA A 68 31.56 32.07 -8.22
N ILE A 69 31.31 33.19 -7.52
CA ILE A 69 30.16 33.34 -6.60
C ILE A 69 28.84 33.21 -7.37
N LYS A 70 28.76 33.76 -8.58
CA LYS A 70 27.57 33.64 -9.42
C LYS A 70 27.31 32.18 -9.80
N ALA A 71 28.33 31.43 -10.23
CA ALA A 71 28.20 30.00 -10.56
C ALA A 71 27.70 29.18 -9.36
N ALA A 72 28.20 29.47 -8.16
CA ALA A 72 27.70 28.83 -6.93
C ALA A 72 26.24 29.20 -6.61
N ALA A 73 25.84 30.46 -6.84
CA ALA A 73 24.46 30.93 -6.61
C ALA A 73 23.46 30.34 -7.61
N ASP A 74 23.85 30.19 -8.88
CA ASP A 74 23.00 29.63 -9.94
C ASP A 74 22.61 28.16 -9.65
N GLN A 75 23.42 27.43 -8.86
CA GLN A 75 23.14 26.05 -8.44
C GLN A 75 22.07 25.92 -7.34
N ILE A 76 21.73 27.01 -6.63
CA ILE A 76 20.75 27.00 -5.55
C ILE A 76 19.33 26.70 -6.06
N GLN A 77 18.93 27.31 -7.20
CA GLN A 77 17.61 27.08 -7.78
C GLN A 77 17.37 25.62 -8.22
N PRO A 78 18.29 24.97 -8.96
CA PRO A 78 18.22 23.55 -9.27
C PRO A 78 18.11 22.66 -8.02
N GLY A 79 18.80 23.00 -6.92
CA GLY A 79 18.75 22.25 -5.67
C GLY A 79 17.35 22.22 -5.05
N VAL A 80 16.65 23.35 -5.02
CA VAL A 80 15.26 23.44 -4.51
C VAL A 80 14.28 22.66 -5.40
N ALA A 81 14.42 22.77 -6.72
CA ALA A 81 13.60 22.01 -7.67
C ALA A 81 13.84 20.50 -7.55
N SER A 82 15.09 20.07 -7.31
CA SER A 82 15.45 18.66 -7.09
C SER A 82 14.82 18.10 -5.81
N ALA A 83 14.80 18.86 -4.71
CA ALA A 83 14.15 18.45 -3.47
C ALA A 83 12.62 18.33 -3.62
N ALA A 84 11.98 19.25 -4.34
CA ALA A 84 10.55 19.16 -4.63
C ALA A 84 10.22 17.93 -5.48
N ALA A 85 11.00 17.68 -6.54
CA ALA A 85 10.84 16.52 -7.40
C ALA A 85 11.04 15.20 -6.64
N TYR A 86 12.06 15.11 -5.77
CA TYR A 86 12.29 13.94 -4.91
C TYR A 86 11.07 13.65 -4.02
N ASN A 87 10.54 14.68 -3.34
CA ASN A 87 9.38 14.51 -2.47
C ASN A 87 8.13 14.10 -3.24
N GLN A 88 7.93 14.64 -4.44
CA GLN A 88 6.83 14.24 -5.31
C GLN A 88 6.97 12.77 -5.73
N GLN A 89 8.13 12.36 -6.25
CA GLN A 89 8.38 10.98 -6.67
C GLN A 89 8.25 9.98 -5.51
N LEU A 90 8.75 10.35 -4.33
CA LEU A 90 8.56 9.56 -3.12
C LEU A 90 7.07 9.44 -2.78
N GLY A 91 6.33 10.55 -2.80
CA GLY A 91 4.88 10.59 -2.60
C GLY A 91 4.11 9.70 -3.58
N ASP A 92 4.52 9.66 -4.85
CA ASP A 92 3.91 8.82 -5.88
C ASP A 92 4.12 7.32 -5.59
N ILE A 93 5.33 6.90 -5.21
CA ILE A 93 5.63 5.51 -4.81
C ILE A 93 4.71 5.07 -3.66
N ILE A 94 4.54 5.95 -2.69
CA ILE A 94 3.71 5.72 -1.51
C ILE A 94 2.23 5.61 -1.89
N ALA A 95 1.75 6.52 -2.74
CA ALA A 95 0.38 6.52 -3.22
C ALA A 95 0.06 5.21 -3.94
N GLU A 96 1.00 4.70 -4.74
CA GLU A 96 0.87 3.42 -5.44
C GLU A 96 0.75 2.23 -4.48
N ILE A 97 1.57 2.19 -3.41
CA ILE A 97 1.44 1.17 -2.36
C ILE A 97 0.08 1.28 -1.68
N ARG A 98 -0.33 2.49 -1.28
CA ARG A 98 -1.63 2.72 -0.64
C ARG A 98 -2.80 2.27 -1.50
N GLU A 99 -2.73 2.50 -2.81
CA GLU A 99 -3.77 2.09 -3.75
C GLU A 99 -3.92 0.57 -3.77
N GLU A 100 -2.82 -0.19 -3.85
CA GLU A 100 -2.86 -1.66 -3.83
C GLU A 100 -3.43 -2.21 -2.52
N PHE A 101 -3.06 -1.62 -1.37
CA PHE A 101 -3.63 -2.00 -0.07
C PHE A 101 -5.13 -1.71 0.00
N THR A 102 -5.57 -0.59 -0.56
CA THR A 102 -6.99 -0.22 -0.61
C THR A 102 -7.76 -1.18 -1.51
N ARG A 103 -7.21 -1.49 -2.69
CA ARG A 103 -7.79 -2.44 -3.64
C ARG A 103 -7.94 -3.84 -3.04
N ALA A 104 -6.93 -4.31 -2.32
CA ALA A 104 -7.01 -5.57 -1.58
C ALA A 104 -8.13 -5.55 -0.52
N ALA A 105 -8.27 -4.47 0.24
CA ALA A 105 -9.35 -4.33 1.21
C ALA A 105 -10.74 -4.36 0.56
N ASP A 106 -10.92 -3.66 -0.57
CA ASP A 106 -12.18 -3.64 -1.31
C ASP A 106 -12.51 -5.03 -1.89
N ALA A 107 -11.50 -5.76 -2.38
CA ALA A 107 -11.65 -7.12 -2.89
C ALA A 107 -12.13 -8.10 -1.80
N HIS A 108 -11.59 -8.01 -0.57
CA HIS A 108 -12.08 -8.80 0.57
C HIS A 108 -13.54 -8.51 0.91
N VAL A 109 -13.99 -7.26 0.84
CA VAL A 109 -15.39 -6.89 1.09
C VAL A 109 -16.31 -7.47 0.01
N ALA A 110 -15.89 -7.43 -1.25
CA ALA A 110 -16.65 -8.00 -2.36
C ALA A 110 -16.76 -9.53 -2.27
N GLU A 111 -15.66 -10.21 -1.95
CA GLU A 111 -15.61 -11.67 -1.77
C GLU A 111 -16.49 -12.11 -0.60
N ALA A 112 -16.40 -11.41 0.55
CA ALA A 112 -17.25 -11.64 1.71
C ALA A 112 -18.73 -11.59 1.34
N LYS A 113 -19.13 -10.53 0.63
CA LYS A 113 -20.51 -10.30 0.24
C LYS A 113 -21.02 -11.40 -0.71
N SER A 114 -20.21 -11.83 -1.67
CA SER A 114 -20.58 -12.85 -2.66
C SER A 114 -20.71 -14.24 -2.01
N ASN A 115 -19.70 -14.67 -1.26
CA ASN A 115 -19.64 -16.01 -0.69
C ASN A 115 -20.64 -16.19 0.48
N LEU A 116 -20.82 -15.19 1.35
CA LEU A 116 -21.83 -15.27 2.42
C LEU A 116 -23.25 -15.23 1.87
N SER A 117 -23.53 -14.43 0.84
CA SER A 117 -24.87 -14.37 0.24
C SER A 117 -25.29 -15.70 -0.39
N ALA A 118 -24.35 -16.39 -1.04
CA ALA A 118 -24.58 -17.73 -1.59
C ALA A 118 -24.89 -18.76 -0.50
N LEU A 119 -24.15 -18.74 0.61
CA LEU A 119 -24.36 -19.62 1.77
C LEU A 119 -25.70 -19.34 2.48
N ILE A 120 -26.07 -18.07 2.65
CA ILE A 120 -27.36 -17.68 3.23
C ILE A 120 -28.53 -18.19 2.37
N TYR A 121 -28.44 -17.99 1.06
CA TYR A 121 -29.50 -18.38 0.13
C TYR A 121 -29.70 -19.89 0.11
N ASP A 122 -28.62 -20.67 0.10
CA ASP A 122 -28.70 -22.13 0.04
C ASP A 122 -29.22 -22.76 1.35
N VAL A 123 -28.89 -22.16 2.49
CA VAL A 123 -29.35 -22.61 3.82
C VAL A 123 -30.81 -22.23 4.06
N THR A 124 -31.23 -21.02 3.69
CA THR A 124 -32.60 -20.54 3.92
C THR A 124 -33.63 -21.19 3.00
N LYS A 125 -33.25 -21.63 1.78
CA LYS A 125 -34.17 -22.36 0.89
C LYS A 125 -34.36 -23.83 1.24
N ASN A 126 -33.39 -24.46 1.93
CA ASN A 126 -33.37 -25.90 2.19
C ASN A 126 -33.68 -26.26 3.66
N VAL A 127 -34.44 -25.43 4.37
CA VAL A 127 -34.77 -25.65 5.79
C VAL A 127 -35.84 -26.76 5.91
N ARG A 128 -35.44 -27.92 6.46
CA ARG A 128 -36.39 -29.00 6.82
C ARG A 128 -37.08 -28.65 8.15
N PRO A 129 -38.35 -29.02 8.37
CA PRO A 129 -39.01 -28.83 9.67
C PRO A 129 -38.17 -29.43 10.82
N GLY A 130 -37.98 -28.70 11.92
CA GLY A 130 -37.19 -29.13 13.09
C GLY A 130 -35.68 -28.85 13.02
N SER A 131 -35.23 -27.98 12.11
CA SER A 131 -33.81 -27.61 11.95
C SER A 131 -33.47 -26.19 12.42
N GLU A 132 -34.30 -25.59 13.28
CA GLU A 132 -34.15 -24.20 13.76
C GLU A 132 -32.78 -23.95 14.44
N ASN A 133 -32.28 -24.91 15.22
CA ASN A 133 -30.96 -24.80 15.87
C ASN A 133 -29.81 -24.78 14.85
N ALA A 134 -29.88 -25.58 13.79
CA ALA A 134 -28.84 -25.61 12.77
C ALA A 134 -28.81 -24.30 11.96
N VAL A 135 -29.99 -23.75 11.64
CA VAL A 135 -30.11 -22.44 10.97
C VAL A 135 -29.54 -21.32 11.84
N ASN A 136 -29.81 -21.33 13.15
CA ASN A 136 -29.23 -20.35 14.08
C ASN A 136 -27.70 -20.45 14.16
N ILE A 137 -27.12 -21.66 14.19
CA ILE A 137 -25.66 -21.83 14.19
C ILE A 137 -25.05 -21.24 12.91
N VAL A 138 -25.65 -21.51 11.75
CA VAL A 138 -25.18 -20.96 10.47
C VAL A 138 -25.29 -19.43 10.45
N LYS A 139 -26.41 -18.88 10.93
CA LYS A 139 -26.59 -17.43 11.04
C LYS A 139 -25.51 -16.78 11.92
N THR A 140 -25.24 -17.36 13.09
CA THR A 140 -24.17 -16.87 13.97
C THR A 140 -22.79 -16.96 13.31
N ALA A 141 -22.51 -18.01 12.54
CA ALA A 141 -21.25 -18.14 11.80
C ALA A 141 -21.09 -17.05 10.73
N ILE A 142 -22.18 -16.70 10.03
CA ILE A 142 -22.22 -15.61 9.04
C ILE A 142 -22.01 -14.25 9.72
N ASP A 143 -22.71 -13.98 10.81
CA ASP A 143 -22.57 -12.72 11.56
C ASP A 143 -21.14 -12.54 12.09
N ASN A 144 -20.53 -13.62 12.61
CA ASN A 144 -19.14 -13.61 13.05
C ASN A 144 -18.16 -13.38 11.89
N ALA A 145 -18.43 -13.96 10.71
CA ALA A 145 -17.61 -13.72 9.53
C ALA A 145 -17.69 -12.25 9.10
N PHE A 146 -18.88 -11.64 9.05
CA PHE A 146 -19.03 -10.20 8.76
C PHE A 146 -18.26 -9.32 9.76
N ALA A 147 -18.35 -9.61 11.05
CA ALA A 147 -17.59 -8.89 12.08
C ALA A 147 -16.07 -9.05 11.89
N GLY A 148 -15.61 -10.25 11.51
CA GLY A 148 -14.20 -10.50 11.17
C GLY A 148 -13.73 -9.67 9.97
N TYR A 149 -14.53 -9.57 8.91
CA TYR A 149 -14.23 -8.73 7.75
C TYR A 149 -14.12 -7.25 8.12
N GLU A 150 -15.08 -6.73 8.89
CA GLU A 150 -15.05 -5.35 9.36
C GLU A 150 -13.78 -5.06 10.17
N GLN A 151 -13.37 -6.01 11.01
CA GLN A 151 -12.14 -5.92 11.80
C GLN A 151 -10.88 -5.91 10.92
N VAL A 152 -10.82 -6.77 9.89
CA VAL A 152 -9.71 -6.77 8.91
C VAL A 152 -9.67 -5.46 8.14
N THR A 153 -10.79 -4.98 7.61
CA THR A 153 -10.85 -3.67 6.93
C THR A 153 -10.38 -2.54 7.82
N LYS A 154 -10.77 -2.55 9.10
CA LYS A 154 -10.32 -1.55 10.08
C LYS A 154 -8.82 -1.64 10.34
N ALA A 155 -8.27 -2.85 10.53
CA ALA A 155 -6.85 -3.07 10.72
C ALA A 155 -6.03 -2.60 9.50
N THR A 156 -6.50 -2.89 8.28
CA THR A 156 -5.86 -2.42 7.05
C THR A 156 -5.87 -0.90 6.96
N LYS A 157 -6.99 -0.23 7.26
CA LYS A 157 -7.05 1.24 7.31
C LYS A 157 -6.08 1.82 8.33
N GLN A 158 -5.97 1.21 9.51
CA GLN A 158 -5.01 1.62 10.53
C GLN A 158 -3.56 1.44 10.09
N ALA A 159 -3.24 0.34 9.41
CA ALA A 159 -1.92 0.10 8.85
C ALA A 159 -1.56 1.16 7.80
N VAL A 160 -2.47 1.48 6.89
CA VAL A 160 -2.28 2.56 5.90
C VAL A 160 -2.03 3.90 6.60
N GLN A 161 -2.84 4.27 7.59
CA GLN A 161 -2.66 5.51 8.36
C GLN A 161 -1.32 5.57 9.09
N ALA A 162 -0.86 4.44 9.65
CA ALA A 162 0.44 4.37 10.30
C ALA A 162 1.59 4.58 9.31
N VAL A 163 1.51 3.97 8.12
CA VAL A 163 2.49 4.17 7.04
C VAL A 163 2.51 5.64 6.59
N GLU A 164 1.35 6.25 6.35
CA GLU A 164 1.24 7.67 5.99
C GLU A 164 1.87 8.59 7.04
N ALA A 165 1.66 8.29 8.33
CA ALA A 165 2.24 9.07 9.42
C ALA A 165 3.78 8.99 9.46
N GLU A 166 4.35 7.79 9.24
CA GLU A 166 5.80 7.62 9.20
C GLU A 166 6.44 8.28 7.97
N ILE A 167 5.73 8.29 6.85
CA ILE A 167 6.13 9.01 5.64
C ILE A 167 6.11 10.52 5.84
N ALA A 168 5.04 11.04 6.45
CA ALA A 168 4.94 12.47 6.75
C ALA A 168 6.08 12.92 7.68
N LYS A 169 6.47 12.07 8.65
CA LYS A 169 7.68 12.30 9.46
C LYS A 169 8.95 12.29 8.63
N ALA A 170 9.14 11.31 7.74
CA ALA A 170 10.31 11.22 6.88
C ALA A 170 10.47 12.47 5.99
N ASN A 171 9.38 12.93 5.36
CA ASN A 171 9.36 14.14 4.55
C ASN A 171 9.68 15.39 5.38
N ALA A 172 9.16 15.49 6.61
CA ALA A 172 9.46 16.59 7.52
C ALA A 172 10.92 16.63 7.98
N LEU A 173 11.59 15.47 8.06
CA LEU A 173 13.02 15.37 8.37
C LEU A 173 13.90 15.82 7.20
N VAL A 174 13.47 15.56 5.96
CA VAL A 174 14.16 16.02 4.75
C VAL A 174 13.97 17.52 4.54
N ALA A 175 12.78 18.07 4.79
CA ALA A 175 12.50 19.51 4.64
C ALA A 175 13.17 20.40 5.71
N LYS A 176 13.70 19.82 6.79
CA LYS A 176 14.42 20.54 7.86
C LYS A 176 15.94 20.63 7.68
N LYS A 177 16.50 19.99 6.65
CA LYS A 177 17.90 20.12 6.26
C LYS A 177 18.04 20.99 5.02
#